data_AF-E9BF53-F1
#
_entry.id   AF-E9BF53-F1
#
_cell.length_a   1.000
_cell.length_b   1.000
_cell.length_c   1.000
_cell.angle_alpha   90.00
_cell.angle_beta   90.00
_cell.angle_gamma   90.00
#
_symmetry.space_group_name_H-M   'P 1'
#
loop_
_entity.id
_entity.type
_entity.pdbx_description
1 polymer ?
#
loop_
_entity_poly.entity_id
_entity_poly.type
_entity_poly.pdbx_seq_one_letter_code
_entity_poly.pdbx_strand_id
1 'polypeptide(L)'
;MSSRCGAGPSDTGEDARCRSSPRVFRPCSADAMRCIAHIDMDCFYAQVEAVRLGVDCRVTPFALVQWGSFIAVNYPARARGVRRFCLSPDEVRRELPDVKMSHIATYAMGESEYCYPEAPRINTHKVSLEPYRHASRQIFAILRAEPGVVVGKAGIDEAYVDVTEAARQELAEVRAAAAGASLDPLADVMEPSTRLIEDRRAEMEAWFSARGTSLAA
;
A
#
# COMPACT_ATOMS: atom_id res chain seq x y z
N MET A 1 20.60 71.37 34.42
CA MET A 1 21.62 72.16 33.72
C MET A 1 22.59 71.19 33.05
N SER A 2 22.74 71.33 31.73
CA SER A 2 23.85 70.82 30.87
C SER A 2 23.96 69.28 30.70
N SER A 3 23.71 68.72 29.51
CA SER A 3 24.61 68.61 28.32
C SER A 3 25.84 67.73 28.62
N ARG A 4 26.34 66.80 27.78
CA ARG A 4 26.15 66.47 26.36
C ARG A 4 27.07 65.25 26.02
N CYS A 5 26.88 64.69 24.82
CA CYS A 5 27.82 63.85 24.01
C CYS A 5 28.11 62.42 24.52
N GLY A 6 28.13 61.32 23.74
CA GLY A 6 28.13 61.08 22.29
C GLY A 6 29.43 60.37 21.85
N ALA A 7 29.37 59.09 21.46
CA ALA A 7 30.25 58.37 20.49
C ALA A 7 30.00 56.83 20.54
N GLY A 8 29.90 56.18 19.36
CA GLY A 8 29.75 54.72 19.17
C GLY A 8 31.07 53.93 19.29
N PRO A 9 31.34 52.82 18.55
CA PRO A 9 30.50 52.07 17.59
C PRO A 9 30.56 50.51 17.70
N SER A 10 29.79 49.86 16.82
CA SER A 10 30.00 48.57 16.14
C SER A 10 30.31 47.30 16.94
N ASP A 11 29.34 46.39 16.98
CA ASP A 11 29.59 44.96 17.12
C ASP A 11 29.22 44.22 15.82
N THR A 12 30.17 43.42 15.37
CA THR A 12 30.18 42.63 14.14
C THR A 12 29.91 41.18 14.51
N GLY A 13 28.92 40.55 13.89
CA GLY A 13 28.71 39.11 14.02
C GLY A 13 27.74 38.61 12.96
N GLU A 14 28.31 38.10 11.87
CA GLU A 14 27.62 37.37 10.80
C GLU A 14 26.77 36.22 11.34
N ASP A 15 25.49 36.18 10.96
CA ASP A 15 24.69 34.97 11.00
C ASP A 15 24.31 34.56 9.57
N ALA A 16 24.85 33.40 9.18
CA ALA A 16 24.78 32.84 7.85
C ALA A 16 23.32 32.46 7.51
N ARG A 17 22.82 33.11 6.46
CA ARG A 17 21.50 32.90 5.87
C ARG A 17 21.34 31.47 5.34
N CYS A 18 20.63 30.61 6.08
CA CYS A 18 19.94 29.46 5.50
C CYS A 18 18.70 29.99 4.75
N ARG A 19 18.85 30.28 3.45
CA ARG A 19 17.72 30.62 2.57
C ARG A 19 16.91 29.36 2.32
N SER A 20 15.96 29.06 3.20
CA SER A 20 14.84 28.20 2.83
C SER A 20 14.06 28.93 1.74
N SER A 21 14.06 28.35 0.53
CA SER A 21 13.14 28.79 -0.52
C SER A 21 11.74 28.76 0.06
N PRO A 22 10.96 29.86 0.02
CA PRO A 22 9.56 29.78 0.38
C PRO A 22 8.93 28.80 -0.59
N ARG A 23 8.39 27.68 -0.07
CA ARG A 23 7.43 26.88 -0.82
C ARG A 23 6.31 27.83 -1.15
N VAL A 24 6.24 28.29 -2.40
CA VAL A 24 5.13 29.10 -2.87
C VAL A 24 3.91 28.21 -2.77
N PHE A 25 3.16 28.40 -1.68
CA PHE A 25 1.83 27.84 -1.55
C PHE A 25 0.99 28.58 -2.58
N ARG A 26 0.78 27.96 -3.74
CA ARG A 26 -0.11 28.51 -4.77
C ARG A 26 -1.48 28.69 -4.11
N PRO A 27 -2.09 29.88 -4.19
CA PRO A 27 -3.41 30.09 -3.63
C PRO A 27 -4.38 29.13 -4.32
N CYS A 28 -5.10 28.37 -3.49
CA CYS A 28 -6.13 27.44 -3.90
C CYS A 28 -7.18 28.22 -4.70
N SER A 29 -7.35 27.90 -5.98
CA SER A 29 -8.61 28.18 -6.66
C SER A 29 -9.69 27.49 -5.83
N ALA A 30 -10.56 28.26 -5.20
CA ALA A 30 -11.70 27.73 -4.47
C ALA A 30 -12.45 26.73 -5.38
N ASP A 31 -12.62 25.50 -4.87
CA ASP A 31 -13.45 24.41 -5.37
C ASP A 31 -13.07 23.70 -6.68
N ALA A 32 -11.78 23.39 -6.84
CA ALA A 32 -11.40 22.34 -7.75
C ALA A 32 -11.67 20.97 -7.08
N MET A 33 -12.79 20.30 -7.44
CA MET A 33 -13.19 18.98 -6.93
C MET A 33 -11.99 18.03 -6.79
N ARG A 34 -11.84 17.44 -5.60
CA ARG A 34 -10.80 16.45 -5.30
C ARG A 34 -11.32 15.05 -5.59
N CYS A 35 -10.48 14.22 -6.18
CA CYS A 35 -10.74 12.80 -6.38
C CYS A 35 -9.76 12.02 -5.52
N ILE A 36 -10.26 11.41 -4.44
CA ILE A 36 -9.46 10.65 -3.48
C ILE A 36 -9.91 9.19 -3.49
N ALA A 37 -8.97 8.28 -3.68
CA ALA A 37 -9.19 6.84 -3.54
C ALA A 37 -8.64 6.35 -2.20
N HIS A 38 -9.32 5.37 -1.60
CA HIS A 38 -8.76 4.56 -0.52
C HIS A 38 -8.42 3.18 -1.08
N ILE A 39 -7.18 2.74 -0.89
CA ILE A 39 -6.70 1.43 -1.35
C ILE A 39 -6.33 0.62 -0.12
N ASP A 40 -6.90 -0.58 0.00
CA ASP A 40 -6.62 -1.57 1.04
C ASP A 40 -6.34 -2.92 0.34
N MET A 41 -5.24 -3.58 0.68
CA MET A 41 -4.82 -4.82 0.02
C MET A 41 -5.53 -6.02 0.63
N ASP A 42 -6.27 -6.75 -0.21
CA ASP A 42 -7.01 -7.94 0.19
C ASP A 42 -6.16 -8.95 0.95
N CYS A 43 -6.56 -9.31 2.18
CA CYS A 43 -5.88 -10.33 2.99
C CYS A 43 -4.33 -10.27 2.92
N PHE A 44 -3.76 -9.06 3.00
CA PHE A 44 -2.38 -8.73 2.63
C PHE A 44 -1.32 -9.77 3.02
N TYR A 45 -1.20 -10.13 4.31
CA TYR A 45 -0.15 -11.07 4.73
C TYR A 45 -0.33 -12.47 4.14
N ALA A 46 -1.57 -12.91 3.91
CA ALA A 46 -1.84 -14.18 3.24
C ALA A 46 -1.38 -14.15 1.78
N GLN A 47 -1.59 -13.03 1.07
CA GLN A 47 -1.11 -12.88 -0.31
C GLN A 47 0.42 -12.85 -0.39
N VAL A 48 1.10 -12.14 0.52
CA VAL A 48 2.57 -12.09 0.56
C VAL A 48 3.16 -13.50 0.75
N GLU A 49 2.60 -14.28 1.69
CA GLU A 49 3.06 -15.65 1.93
C GLU A 49 2.69 -16.60 0.78
N ALA A 50 1.54 -16.40 0.15
CA ALA A 50 1.14 -17.20 -0.99
C ALA A 50 2.10 -16.99 -2.18
N VAL A 51 2.52 -15.76 -2.45
CA VAL A 51 3.54 -15.46 -3.46
C VAL A 51 4.85 -16.18 -3.13
N ARG A 52 5.34 -16.07 -1.88
CA ARG A 52 6.56 -16.76 -1.42
C ARG A 52 6.48 -18.28 -1.60
N LEU A 53 5.32 -18.87 -1.33
CA LEU A 53 5.09 -20.32 -1.37
C LEU A 53 4.67 -20.85 -2.76
N GLY A 54 4.51 -19.97 -3.76
CA GLY A 54 4.00 -20.37 -5.08
C GLY A 54 2.55 -20.87 -5.03
N VAL A 55 1.75 -20.38 -4.08
CA VAL A 55 0.33 -20.71 -3.94
C VAL A 55 -0.52 -19.67 -4.65
N ASP A 56 -1.45 -20.12 -5.49
CA ASP A 56 -2.47 -19.23 -6.04
C ASP A 56 -3.51 -18.90 -4.96
N CYS A 57 -3.37 -17.70 -4.38
CA CYS A 57 -4.23 -17.21 -3.30
C CYS A 57 -5.67 -16.90 -3.72
N ARG A 58 -5.98 -16.86 -5.03
CA ARG A 58 -7.33 -16.57 -5.54
C ARG A 58 -8.25 -17.78 -5.44
N VAL A 59 -7.67 -18.98 -5.61
CA VAL A 59 -8.44 -20.24 -5.65
C VAL A 59 -8.09 -21.18 -4.50
N THR A 60 -6.87 -21.12 -3.98
CA THR A 60 -6.41 -22.05 -2.94
C THR A 60 -6.75 -21.50 -1.54
N PRO A 61 -7.51 -22.22 -0.70
CA PRO A 61 -7.71 -21.85 0.70
C PRO A 61 -6.39 -21.76 1.46
N PHE A 62 -6.07 -20.57 1.98
CA PHE A 62 -4.82 -20.31 2.69
C PHE A 62 -5.04 -19.45 3.94
N ALA A 63 -4.38 -19.81 5.03
CA ALA A 63 -4.35 -19.04 6.26
C ALA A 63 -2.93 -18.90 6.81
N LEU A 64 -2.58 -17.69 7.22
CA LEU A 64 -1.33 -17.38 7.89
C LEU A 64 -1.51 -17.40 9.40
N VAL A 65 -0.62 -18.13 10.06
CA VAL A 65 -0.65 -18.39 11.49
C VAL A 65 0.51 -17.66 12.18
N GLN A 66 0.21 -17.09 13.35
CA GLN A 66 1.17 -16.64 14.33
C GLN A 66 0.91 -17.39 15.63
N TRP A 67 1.82 -18.30 15.98
CA TRP A 67 1.67 -19.19 17.13
C TRP A 67 0.36 -19.99 17.05
N GLY A 68 -0.55 -19.82 18.01
CA GLY A 68 -1.86 -20.47 18.03
C GLY A 68 -2.99 -19.64 17.41
N SER A 69 -2.70 -18.61 16.62
CA SER A 69 -3.73 -17.68 16.12
C SER A 69 -3.56 -17.35 14.64
N PHE A 70 -4.68 -17.19 13.93
CA PHE A 70 -4.68 -16.70 12.56
C PHE A 70 -4.49 -15.20 12.51
N ILE A 71 -3.53 -14.72 11.70
CA ILE A 71 -3.28 -13.29 11.49
C ILE A 71 -3.76 -12.80 10.13
N ALA A 72 -3.82 -13.68 9.13
CA ALA A 72 -4.47 -13.40 7.85
C ALA A 72 -5.11 -14.67 7.29
N VAL A 73 -6.25 -14.50 6.64
CA VAL A 73 -7.04 -15.59 6.04
C VAL A 73 -7.56 -15.07 4.71
N ASN A 74 -7.29 -15.79 3.62
CA ASN A 74 -7.77 -15.40 2.30
C ASN A 74 -9.26 -15.75 2.10
N TYR A 75 -9.88 -15.17 1.08
CA TYR A 75 -11.32 -15.36 0.82
C TYR A 75 -11.72 -16.82 0.60
N PRO A 76 -10.97 -17.65 -0.18
CA PRO A 76 -11.28 -19.08 -0.29
C PRO A 76 -11.29 -19.82 1.06
N ALA A 77 -10.37 -19.54 1.98
CA ALA A 77 -10.39 -20.13 3.32
C ALA A 77 -11.55 -19.61 4.19
N ARG A 78 -11.88 -18.31 4.10
CA ARG A 78 -13.06 -17.74 4.78
C ARG A 78 -14.36 -18.42 4.33
N ALA A 79 -14.48 -18.72 3.04
CA ALA A 79 -15.63 -19.43 2.48
C ALA A 79 -15.77 -20.87 3.03
N ARG A 80 -14.67 -21.48 3.49
CA ARG A 80 -14.66 -22.75 4.23
C ARG A 80 -14.94 -22.62 5.72
N GLY A 81 -15.25 -21.41 6.18
CA GLY A 81 -15.57 -21.14 7.59
C GLY A 81 -14.35 -20.83 8.47
N VAL A 82 -13.15 -20.70 7.89
CA VAL A 82 -11.97 -20.24 8.65
C VAL A 82 -12.16 -18.77 9.01
N ARG A 83 -12.50 -18.51 10.27
CA ARG A 83 -12.67 -17.15 10.81
C ARG A 83 -11.71 -16.92 11.95
N ARG A 84 -11.30 -15.67 12.11
CA ARG A 84 -10.57 -15.22 13.30
C ARG A 84 -11.46 -15.54 14.52
N PHE A 85 -10.92 -16.28 15.50
CA PHE A 85 -11.57 -16.68 16.77
C PHE A 85 -12.58 -17.84 16.78
N CYS A 86 -12.87 -18.51 15.65
CA CYS A 86 -13.82 -19.64 15.66
C CYS A 86 -13.15 -21.02 15.77
N LEU A 87 -12.00 -21.21 15.13
CA LEU A 87 -11.23 -22.46 15.16
C LEU A 87 -9.77 -22.13 15.47
N SER A 88 -9.10 -22.99 16.21
CA SER A 88 -7.66 -23.00 16.38
C SER A 88 -6.97 -23.53 15.10
N PRO A 89 -5.68 -23.21 14.88
CA PRO A 89 -4.92 -23.78 13.78
C PRO A 89 -4.93 -25.31 13.75
N ASP A 90 -4.96 -25.98 14.90
CA ASP A 90 -4.98 -27.44 14.98
C ASP A 90 -6.34 -28.03 14.59
N GLU A 91 -7.44 -27.38 14.97
CA GLU A 91 -8.79 -27.77 14.54
C GLU A 91 -8.95 -27.61 13.02
N VAL A 92 -8.49 -26.49 12.44
CA VAL A 92 -8.50 -26.30 10.99
C VAL A 92 -7.68 -27.38 10.28
N ARG A 93 -6.51 -27.73 10.82
CA ARG A 93 -5.67 -28.81 10.29
C ARG A 93 -6.38 -30.16 10.24
N ARG A 94 -7.27 -30.43 11.21
CA ARG A 94 -8.03 -31.67 11.34
C ARG A 94 -9.32 -31.67 10.51
N GLU A 95 -10.07 -30.57 10.54
CA GLU A 95 -11.43 -30.49 10.00
C GLU A 95 -11.46 -29.97 8.56
N LEU A 96 -10.45 -29.18 8.16
CA LEU A 96 -10.33 -28.56 6.84
C LEU A 96 -8.91 -28.83 6.27
N PRO A 97 -8.56 -30.09 5.97
CA PRO A 97 -7.20 -30.47 5.56
C PRO A 97 -6.77 -29.87 4.21
N ASP A 98 -7.70 -29.36 3.42
CA ASP A 98 -7.44 -28.66 2.16
C ASP A 98 -7.04 -27.18 2.35
N VAL A 99 -7.20 -26.63 3.56
CA VAL A 99 -6.72 -25.29 3.91
C VAL A 99 -5.22 -25.35 4.17
N LYS A 100 -4.46 -24.76 3.25
CA LYS A 100 -3.01 -24.61 3.43
C LYS A 100 -2.72 -23.60 4.53
N MET A 101 -1.72 -23.89 5.36
CA MET A 101 -1.28 -23.01 6.42
C MET A 101 0.23 -22.83 6.42
N SER A 102 0.67 -21.61 6.71
CA SER A 102 2.07 -21.29 6.99
C SER A 102 2.17 -20.55 8.32
N HIS A 103 3.28 -20.74 9.02
CA HIS A 103 3.65 -19.85 10.12
C HIS A 103 4.33 -18.60 9.55
N ILE A 104 4.14 -17.47 10.24
CA ILE A 104 4.85 -16.22 9.99
C ILE A 104 6.37 -16.39 10.14
N ALA A 105 7.15 -15.58 9.41
CA ALA A 105 8.60 -15.52 9.58
C ALA A 105 8.99 -15.22 11.04
N THR A 106 10.13 -15.74 11.46
CA THR A 106 10.65 -15.53 12.82
C THR A 106 12.15 -15.32 12.83
N TYR A 107 12.63 -14.56 13.80
CA TYR A 107 14.03 -14.54 14.22
C TYR A 107 14.23 -15.62 15.27
N ALA A 108 15.23 -16.50 15.09
CA ALA A 108 15.67 -17.41 16.15
C ALA A 108 16.56 -16.65 17.15
N MET A 109 16.64 -17.14 18.39
CA MET A 109 17.51 -16.56 19.43
C MET A 109 18.97 -16.51 18.96
N GLY A 110 19.55 -15.31 18.93
CA GLY A 110 20.92 -15.07 18.50
C GLY A 110 21.09 -14.74 17.01
N GLU A 111 20.04 -14.88 16.21
CA GLU A 111 20.08 -14.60 14.77
C GLU A 111 19.64 -13.17 14.44
N SER A 112 20.33 -12.54 13.49
CA SER A 112 20.00 -11.20 12.97
C SER A 112 19.07 -11.21 11.76
N GLU A 113 18.92 -12.37 11.12
CA GLU A 113 18.06 -12.55 9.94
C GLU A 113 16.82 -13.37 10.30
N TYR A 114 15.71 -13.07 9.65
CA TYR A 114 14.49 -13.85 9.83
C TYR A 114 14.54 -15.11 8.95
N CYS A 115 13.88 -16.16 9.39
CA CYS A 115 13.72 -17.39 8.65
C CYS A 115 12.29 -17.93 8.76
N TYR A 116 12.01 -19.03 8.04
CA TYR A 116 10.75 -19.75 8.07
C TYR A 116 11.00 -21.18 8.58
N PRO A 117 11.21 -21.37 9.89
CA PRO A 117 11.48 -22.69 10.45
C PRO A 117 10.23 -23.58 10.38
N GLU A 118 10.44 -24.89 10.26
CA GLU A 118 9.34 -25.87 10.21
C GLU A 118 8.57 -25.94 11.55
N ALA A 119 9.28 -25.78 12.68
CA ALA A 119 8.72 -25.87 14.04
C ALA A 119 9.16 -24.70 14.94
N PRO A 120 8.67 -23.47 14.71
CA PRO A 120 8.99 -22.31 15.54
C PRO A 120 8.44 -22.50 16.96
N ARG A 121 9.18 -22.01 17.98
CA ARG A 121 8.75 -22.06 19.38
C ARG A 121 8.75 -20.67 20.00
N ILE A 122 7.64 -20.32 20.66
CA ILE A 122 7.40 -18.97 21.22
C ILE A 122 8.49 -18.49 22.20
N ASN A 123 9.18 -19.41 22.89
CA ASN A 123 10.22 -19.10 23.87
C ASN A 123 11.63 -18.91 23.27
N THR A 124 11.84 -19.30 22.00
CA THR A 124 13.15 -19.24 21.32
C THR A 124 13.08 -18.49 20.00
N HIS A 125 11.91 -18.01 19.61
CA HIS A 125 11.68 -17.34 18.35
C HIS A 125 10.82 -16.09 18.56
N LYS A 126 11.13 -15.04 17.81
CA LYS A 126 10.35 -13.80 17.77
C LYS A 126 9.80 -13.57 16.38
N VAL A 127 8.53 -13.19 16.29
CA VAL A 127 7.86 -12.89 15.01
C VAL A 127 8.59 -11.80 14.25
N SER A 128 8.76 -12.00 12.94
CA SER A 128 9.25 -11.01 11.99
C SER A 128 8.11 -10.56 11.08
N LEU A 129 7.91 -9.25 11.00
CA LEU A 129 7.02 -8.64 10.00
C LEU A 129 7.76 -8.10 8.78
N GLU A 130 9.08 -8.32 8.70
CA GLU A 130 9.91 -7.73 7.67
C GLU A 130 9.54 -8.14 6.23
N PRO A 131 9.15 -9.41 5.95
CA PRO A 131 8.64 -9.78 4.62
C PRO A 131 7.46 -8.90 4.17
N TYR A 132 6.52 -8.62 5.08
CA TYR A 132 5.34 -7.81 4.77
C TYR A 132 5.69 -6.34 4.63
N ARG A 133 6.65 -5.82 5.42
CA ARG A 133 7.15 -4.45 5.26
C ARG A 133 7.88 -4.28 3.93
N HIS A 134 8.61 -5.29 3.49
CA HIS A 134 9.27 -5.29 2.18
C HIS A 134 8.24 -5.25 1.06
N ALA A 135 7.27 -6.17 1.04
CA ALA A 135 6.18 -6.17 0.06
C ALA A 135 5.39 -4.85 0.05
N SER A 136 5.08 -4.32 1.24
CA SER A 136 4.44 -3.01 1.42
C SER A 136 5.24 -1.91 0.71
N ARG A 137 6.55 -1.83 0.95
CA ARG A 137 7.41 -0.82 0.30
C ARG A 137 7.38 -0.92 -1.23
N GLN A 138 7.39 -2.13 -1.78
CA GLN A 138 7.30 -2.34 -3.23
C GLN A 138 5.97 -1.83 -3.80
N ILE A 139 4.85 -2.21 -3.18
CA ILE A 139 3.51 -1.79 -3.63
C ILE A 139 3.35 -0.27 -3.54
N PHE A 140 3.78 0.34 -2.43
CA PHE A 140 3.75 1.79 -2.30
C PHE A 140 4.72 2.52 -3.23
N ALA A 141 5.80 1.87 -3.68
CA ALA A 141 6.68 2.44 -4.70
C ALA A 141 5.96 2.49 -6.06
N ILE A 142 5.23 1.44 -6.42
CA ILE A 142 4.39 1.40 -7.63
C ILE A 142 3.35 2.53 -7.60
N LEU A 143 2.60 2.66 -6.49
CA LEU A 143 1.58 3.72 -6.36
C LEU A 143 2.17 5.14 -6.49
N ARG A 144 3.39 5.36 -5.98
CA ARG A 144 4.07 6.67 -6.06
C ARG A 144 4.72 6.95 -7.40
N ALA A 145 4.95 5.92 -8.22
CA ALA A 145 5.52 6.09 -9.54
C ALA A 145 4.49 6.62 -10.56
N GLU A 146 3.20 6.52 -10.24
CA GLU A 146 2.13 6.96 -11.14
C GLU A 146 2.09 8.51 -11.25
N PRO A 147 2.13 9.08 -12.47
CA PRO A 147 2.05 10.51 -12.67
C PRO A 147 0.75 11.13 -12.15
N GLY A 148 0.83 12.32 -11.55
CA GLY A 148 -0.34 13.04 -11.04
C GLY A 148 -1.02 12.37 -9.84
N VAL A 149 -0.32 11.42 -9.19
CA VAL A 149 -0.80 10.70 -8.01
C VAL A 149 0.02 11.07 -6.77
N VAL A 150 -0.66 11.36 -5.67
CA VAL A 150 -0.02 11.62 -4.36
C VAL A 150 -0.50 10.59 -3.35
N VAL A 151 0.44 9.85 -2.75
CA VAL A 151 0.14 8.73 -1.86
C VAL A 151 0.38 9.09 -0.40
N GLY A 152 -0.69 9.09 0.39
CA GLY A 152 -0.68 9.16 1.85
C GLY A 152 -0.81 7.76 2.47
N LYS A 153 0.29 7.21 2.99
CA LYS A 153 0.29 5.90 3.67
C LYS A 153 -0.49 5.98 4.98
N ALA A 154 -1.50 5.13 5.16
CA ALA A 154 -2.29 5.04 6.39
C ALA A 154 -1.83 3.87 7.29
N GLY A 155 -1.36 2.77 6.68
CA GLY A 155 -0.99 1.54 7.38
C GLY A 155 -0.06 0.67 6.53
N ILE A 156 0.16 -0.60 6.91
CA ILE A 156 1.10 -1.48 6.18
C ILE A 156 0.59 -1.84 4.77
N ASP A 157 -0.71 -1.92 4.61
CA ASP A 157 -1.43 -2.34 3.41
C ASP A 157 -2.49 -1.34 2.94
N GLU A 158 -2.58 -0.17 3.59
CA GLU A 158 -3.63 0.82 3.33
C GLU A 158 -3.08 2.21 2.99
N ALA A 159 -3.74 2.88 2.05
CA ALA A 159 -3.35 4.18 1.51
C ALA A 159 -4.56 5.05 1.17
N TYR A 160 -4.46 6.35 1.46
CA TYR A 160 -5.25 7.36 0.76
C TYR A 160 -4.43 7.88 -0.41
N VAL A 161 -5.03 7.88 -1.60
CA VAL A 161 -4.38 8.25 -2.85
C VAL A 161 -5.15 9.42 -3.44
N ASP A 162 -4.50 10.57 -3.51
CA ASP A 162 -5.02 11.73 -4.24
C ASP A 162 -4.71 11.55 -5.73
N VAL A 163 -5.76 11.30 -6.51
CA VAL A 163 -5.70 11.13 -7.97
C VAL A 163 -6.30 12.34 -8.68
N THR A 164 -6.44 13.48 -8.00
CA THR A 164 -7.11 14.66 -8.53
C THR A 164 -6.47 15.18 -9.82
N GLU A 165 -5.13 15.17 -9.90
CA GLU A 165 -4.43 15.61 -11.10
C GLU A 165 -4.55 14.57 -12.22
N ALA A 166 -4.29 13.30 -11.94
CA ALA A 166 -4.45 12.21 -12.89
C ALA A 166 -5.87 12.16 -13.49
N ALA A 167 -6.91 12.28 -12.66
CA ALA A 167 -8.30 12.29 -13.11
C ALA A 167 -8.64 13.50 -14.00
N ARG A 168 -8.01 14.65 -13.77
CA ARG A 168 -8.19 15.83 -14.63
C ARG A 168 -7.54 15.65 -16.00
N GLN A 169 -6.38 15.02 -16.06
CA GLN A 169 -5.68 14.71 -17.30
C GLN A 169 -6.52 13.73 -18.13
N GLU A 170 -6.95 12.62 -17.52
CA GLU A 170 -7.83 11.62 -18.16
C GLU A 170 -9.13 12.26 -18.69
N LEU A 171 -9.81 13.06 -17.86
CA LEU A 171 -11.04 13.73 -18.27
C LEU A 171 -10.83 14.71 -19.44
N ALA A 172 -9.68 15.38 -19.50
CA ALA A 172 -9.35 16.27 -20.61
C ALA A 172 -9.15 15.49 -21.92
N GLU A 173 -8.49 14.33 -21.86
CA GLU A 173 -8.31 13.43 -23.01
C GLU A 173 -9.65 12.86 -23.51
N VAL A 174 -10.49 12.36 -22.59
CA VAL A 174 -11.83 11.85 -22.93
C VAL A 174 -12.69 12.93 -23.57
N ARG A 175 -12.67 14.16 -23.05
CA ARG A 175 -13.39 15.30 -23.63
C ARG A 175 -12.86 15.69 -25.01
N ALA A 176 -11.55 15.65 -25.21
CA ALA A 176 -10.95 15.91 -26.51
C ALA A 176 -11.38 14.85 -27.54
N ALA A 177 -11.40 13.57 -27.15
CA ALA A 177 -11.82 12.46 -28.00
C ALA A 177 -13.32 12.50 -28.33
N ALA A 178 -14.16 12.98 -27.41
CA ALA A 178 -15.61 13.10 -27.60
C ALA A 178 -16.02 14.17 -28.61
N ALA A 179 -15.11 15.08 -29.02
CA ALA A 179 -15.33 16.11 -30.04
C ALA A 179 -16.64 16.93 -29.86
N GLY A 180 -17.06 17.16 -28.60
CA GLY A 180 -18.29 17.91 -28.27
C GLY A 180 -19.54 17.07 -28.03
N ALA A 181 -19.46 15.74 -28.12
CA ALA A 181 -20.51 14.85 -27.63
C ALA A 181 -20.68 14.99 -26.11
N SER A 182 -21.95 14.94 -25.64
CA SER A 182 -22.26 14.98 -24.21
C SER A 182 -21.71 13.73 -23.53
N LEU A 183 -20.80 13.91 -22.58
CA LEU A 183 -20.39 12.85 -21.65
C LEU A 183 -21.42 12.83 -20.53
N ASP A 184 -22.22 11.77 -20.42
CA ASP A 184 -23.09 11.57 -19.26
C ASP A 184 -22.20 11.22 -18.05
N PRO A 185 -22.07 12.11 -17.05
CA PRO A 185 -21.16 11.90 -15.93
C PRO A 185 -21.62 10.81 -14.95
N LEU A 186 -22.86 10.33 -15.06
CA LEU A 186 -23.47 9.41 -14.10
C LEU A 186 -23.77 8.02 -14.67
N ALA A 187 -23.72 7.83 -15.99
CA ALA A 187 -23.99 6.54 -16.62
C ALA A 187 -23.12 5.40 -16.05
N ASP A 188 -21.83 5.66 -15.79
CA ASP A 188 -20.89 4.67 -15.22
C ASP A 188 -20.97 4.52 -13.70
N VAL A 189 -21.54 5.51 -12.99
CA VAL A 189 -21.62 5.53 -11.51
C VAL A 189 -22.88 4.80 -11.01
N MET A 190 -23.97 4.87 -11.78
CA MET A 190 -25.28 4.37 -11.37
C MET A 190 -25.44 2.85 -11.51
N GLU A 191 -24.56 2.19 -12.27
CA GLU A 191 -24.50 0.73 -12.42
C GLU A 191 -23.16 0.21 -11.88
N PRO A 192 -22.99 0.12 -10.55
CA PRO A 192 -21.76 -0.39 -9.95
C PRO A 192 -21.62 -1.88 -10.28
N SER A 193 -21.05 -2.18 -11.44
CA SER A 193 -20.62 -3.52 -11.79
C SER A 193 -19.40 -3.85 -10.94
N THR A 194 -19.47 -4.92 -10.15
CA THR A 194 -18.25 -5.56 -9.65
C THR A 194 -17.51 -6.09 -10.88
N ARG A 195 -16.53 -5.32 -11.36
CA ARG A 195 -15.61 -5.80 -12.39
C ARG A 195 -14.67 -6.81 -11.73
N LEU A 196 -15.06 -8.09 -11.77
CA LEU A 196 -14.16 -9.19 -11.48
C LEU A 196 -13.02 -9.12 -12.49
N ILE A 197 -11.85 -8.70 -12.01
CA ILE A 197 -10.64 -8.72 -12.79
C ILE A 197 -10.21 -10.19 -12.85
N GLU A 198 -10.46 -10.84 -13.99
CA GLU A 198 -9.94 -12.18 -14.29
C GLU A 198 -8.40 -12.16 -14.32
N ASP A 199 -7.75 -13.27 -14.68
CA ASP A 199 -6.28 -13.29 -14.81
C ASP A 199 -5.81 -12.37 -15.94
N ARG A 200 -5.57 -11.12 -15.60
CA ARG A 200 -5.12 -10.05 -16.49
C ARG A 200 -3.61 -9.93 -16.52
N ARG A 201 -2.86 -10.99 -16.18
CA ARG A 201 -1.39 -10.96 -16.19
C ARG A 201 -0.82 -10.49 -17.52
N ALA A 202 -1.36 -10.95 -18.65
CA ALA A 202 -0.91 -10.52 -19.97
C ALA A 202 -1.19 -9.02 -20.23
N GLU A 203 -2.36 -8.53 -19.84
CA GLU A 203 -2.71 -7.10 -19.95
C GLU A 203 -1.84 -6.24 -19.05
N MET A 204 -1.60 -6.68 -17.81
CA MET A 204 -0.71 -6.01 -16.86
C MET A 204 0.73 -5.97 -17.39
N GLU A 205 1.24 -7.09 -17.91
CA GLU A 205 2.57 -7.16 -18.52
C GLU A 205 2.68 -6.19 -19.69
N ALA A 206 1.68 -6.14 -20.57
CA ALA A 206 1.64 -5.21 -21.69
C ALA A 206 1.59 -3.75 -21.21
N TRP A 207 0.79 -3.46 -20.18
CA TRP A 207 0.64 -2.12 -19.59
C TRP A 207 1.94 -1.62 -18.94
N PHE A 208 2.64 -2.50 -18.23
CA PHE A 208 3.95 -2.22 -17.63
C PHE A 208 5.04 -2.11 -18.69
N SER A 209 5.05 -2.99 -19.69
CA SER A 209 6.00 -2.96 -20.81
C SER A 209 5.91 -1.65 -21.58
N ALA A 210 4.70 -1.15 -21.84
CA ALA A 210 4.47 0.14 -22.47
C ALA A 210 5.04 1.33 -21.66
N ARG A 211 5.27 1.15 -20.35
CA ARG A 211 5.84 2.14 -19.43
C ARG A 211 7.31 1.85 -19.09
N GLY A 212 7.94 0.92 -19.81
CA GLY A 212 9.36 0.59 -19.63
C GLY A 212 9.67 -0.21 -18.36
N THR A 213 8.70 -0.94 -17.82
CA THR A 213 8.87 -1.84 -16.66
C THR A 213 8.23 -3.21 -16.93
N SER A 214 8.26 -4.13 -15.96
CA SER A 214 7.68 -5.48 -16.08
C SER A 214 7.01 -5.90 -14.78
N LEU A 215 6.16 -6.93 -14.82
CA LEU A 215 5.58 -7.53 -13.60
C LEU A 215 6.62 -8.18 -12.68
N ALA A 216 7.79 -8.51 -13.22
CA ALA A 216 8.87 -9.18 -12.50
C ALA A 216 9.92 -8.20 -11.94
N ALA A 217 9.82 -6.90 -12.27
CA ALA A 217 10.73 -5.84 -11.82
C ALA A 217 10.36 -5.33 -10.43
#